data_AF-A0A7X9CPM8-F1
#
_entry.id   AF-A0A7X9CPM8-F1
#
_cell.length_a   1.000
_cell.length_b   1.000
_cell.length_c   1.000
_cell.angle_alpha   90.00
_cell.angle_beta   90.00
_cell.angle_gamma   90.00
#
_symmetry.space_group_name_H-M   'P 1'
#
loop_
_entity.id
_entity.type
_entity.pdbx_description
1 polymer ?
#
loop_
_entity_poly.entity_id
_entity_poly.type
_entity_poly.pdbx_seq_one_letter_code
_entity_poly.pdbx_strand_id
1 'polypeptide(L)'
;EENLVPDYYKELIEYLYRLRKGRISPEALKIEHYYLPDVFQFNVGDEFFHSLLNRCKVVKREETGDNTIIYLSTKSGVYKFKK
;
A
#
# COMPACT_ATOMS: atom_id res chain seq x y z
N GLU A 1 15.92 -28.71 -13.32
CA GLU A 1 14.79 -27.92 -12.83
C GLU A 1 14.80 -26.58 -13.55
N GLU A 2 13.74 -26.26 -14.29
CA GLU A 2 13.61 -24.92 -14.87
C GLU A 2 13.36 -23.93 -13.74
N ASN A 3 14.27 -22.96 -13.57
CA ASN A 3 14.09 -21.84 -12.66
C ASN A 3 13.01 -20.90 -13.22
N LEU A 4 11.75 -21.20 -12.92
CA LEU A 4 10.63 -20.31 -13.23
C LEU A 4 10.63 -19.16 -12.23
N VAL A 5 11.32 -18.08 -12.60
CA VAL A 5 11.18 -16.78 -11.91
C VAL A 5 9.74 -16.31 -12.08
N PRO A 6 8.99 -16.08 -10.98
CA PRO A 6 7.61 -15.58 -11.07
C PRO A 6 7.54 -14.28 -11.87
N ASP A 7 6.47 -14.10 -12.66
CA ASP A 7 6.38 -12.99 -13.62
C ASP A 7 6.48 -11.61 -12.95
N TYR A 8 6.01 -11.48 -11.71
CA TYR A 8 6.21 -10.28 -10.88
C TYR A 8 7.67 -9.83 -10.82
N TYR A 9 8.62 -10.75 -10.63
CA TYR A 9 10.03 -10.40 -10.52
C TYR A 9 10.61 -9.97 -11.87
N LYS A 10 10.14 -10.55 -12.98
CA LYS A 10 10.56 -10.12 -14.32
C LYS A 10 10.10 -8.70 -14.59
N GLU A 11 8.83 -8.40 -14.31
CA GLU A 11 8.26 -7.06 -14.44
C GLU A 11 8.99 -6.04 -13.56
N LEU A 12 9.28 -6.39 -12.31
CA LEU A 12 10.02 -5.52 -11.39
C LEU A 12 11.44 -5.25 -11.88
N ILE A 13 12.16 -6.28 -12.35
CA ILE A 13 13.51 -6.12 -12.89
C ILE A 13 13.48 -5.23 -14.14
N GLU A 14 12.52 -5.43 -15.04
CA GLU A 14 12.36 -4.57 -16.23
C GLU A 14 12.09 -3.12 -15.83
N TYR A 15 11.17 -2.88 -14.89
CA TYR A 15 10.86 -1.57 -14.37
C TYR A 15 12.11 -0.87 -13.80
N LEU A 16 12.85 -1.56 -12.93
CA LEU A 16 14.08 -1.02 -12.32
C LEU A 16 15.17 -0.74 -13.37
N TYR A 17 15.30 -1.60 -14.38
CA TYR A 17 16.22 -1.39 -15.48
C TYR A 17 15.86 -0.14 -16.30
N ARG A 18 14.59 0.04 -16.65
CA ARG A 18 14.09 1.21 -17.38
C ARG A 18 14.26 2.49 -16.55
N LEU A 19 13.96 2.42 -15.25
CA LEU A 19 14.17 3.51 -14.30
C LEU A 19 15.65 3.94 -14.26
N ARG A 20 16.57 3.00 -14.05
CA ARG A 20 18.02 3.26 -14.02
C ARG A 20 18.55 3.88 -15.31
N LYS A 21 17.96 3.54 -16.45
CA LYS A 21 18.35 4.06 -17.77
C LYS A 21 17.65 5.39 -18.12
N GLY A 22 16.83 5.96 -17.23
CA GLY A 22 16.06 7.18 -17.52
C GLY A 22 15.02 6.98 -18.64
N ARG A 23 14.56 5.74 -18.85
CA ARG A 23 13.57 5.37 -19.88
C ARG A 23 12.13 5.41 -19.37
N ILE A 24 11.93 5.88 -18.16
CA ILE A 24 10.62 6.17 -17.57
C ILE A 24 10.53 7.69 -17.46
N SER A 25 9.46 8.27 -18.01
CA SER A 25 9.25 9.71 -17.91
C SER A 25 9.07 10.08 -16.43
N PRO A 26 9.72 11.16 -15.93
CA PRO A 26 9.55 11.61 -14.54
C PRO A 26 8.09 11.90 -14.18
N GLU A 27 7.29 12.33 -15.14
CA GLU A 27 5.85 12.59 -14.99
C GLU A 27 5.10 11.30 -14.65
N ALA A 28 5.47 10.17 -15.25
CA ALA A 28 4.89 8.86 -14.94
C ALA A 28 5.28 8.33 -13.54
N LEU A 29 6.33 8.89 -12.93
CA LEU A 29 6.75 8.58 -11.56
C LEU A 29 6.08 9.48 -10.53
N LYS A 30 5.44 10.57 -10.97
CA LYS A 30 4.86 11.56 -10.09
C LYS A 30 3.53 11.04 -9.54
N ILE A 31 3.40 11.00 -8.22
CA ILE A 31 2.12 10.81 -7.57
C ILE A 31 1.40 12.16 -7.60
N GLU A 32 0.45 12.35 -8.53
CA GLU A 32 -0.26 13.62 -8.70
C GLU A 32 -1.04 14.03 -7.45
N HIS A 33 -1.68 13.06 -6.81
CA HIS A 33 -2.45 13.26 -5.59
C HIS A 33 -2.01 12.28 -4.51
N TYR A 34 -1.38 12.82 -3.47
CA TYR A 34 -0.90 12.05 -2.33
C TYR A 34 -1.93 12.08 -1.20
N TYR A 35 -2.83 11.09 -1.21
CA TYR A 35 -3.93 10.96 -0.27
C TYR A 35 -3.52 10.04 0.89
N LEU A 36 -3.19 10.65 2.02
CA LEU A 36 -2.88 10.00 3.30
C LEU A 36 -3.94 10.39 4.34
N PRO A 37 -5.12 9.73 4.35
CA PRO A 37 -6.11 10.00 5.37
C PRO A 37 -5.62 9.50 6.73
N ASP A 38 -6.04 10.19 7.81
CA ASP A 38 -5.84 9.68 9.17
C ASP A 38 -6.59 8.34 9.31
N VAL A 39 -5.86 7.23 9.39
CA VAL A 39 -6.45 5.90 9.48
C VAL A 39 -7.27 5.70 10.77
N PHE A 40 -7.00 6.49 11.81
CA PHE A 40 -7.67 6.41 13.11
C PHE A 40 -9.06 7.06 13.15
N GLN A 41 -9.44 7.78 12.10
CA GLN A 41 -10.77 8.38 11.99
C GLN A 41 -11.85 7.40 11.51
N PHE A 42 -11.46 6.24 10.97
CA PHE A 42 -12.37 5.28 10.35
C PHE A 42 -12.89 4.22 11.33
N ASN A 43 -14.08 3.72 11.07
CA ASN A 43 -14.78 2.69 11.84
C ASN A 43 -14.65 1.31 11.17
N VAL A 44 -14.94 0.26 11.94
CA VAL A 44 -14.92 -1.12 11.42
C VAL A 44 -15.92 -1.26 10.27
N GLY A 45 -15.45 -1.78 9.14
CA GLY A 45 -16.23 -1.92 7.91
C GLY A 45 -15.98 -0.81 6.89
N ASP A 46 -15.46 0.35 7.31
CA ASP A 46 -15.20 1.48 6.41
C ASP A 46 -14.12 1.13 5.37
N GLU A 47 -14.30 1.68 4.17
CA GLU A 47 -13.38 1.55 3.06
C GLU A 47 -12.91 2.92 2.59
N PHE A 48 -11.60 3.05 2.39
CA PHE A 48 -10.99 4.30 1.96
C PHE A 48 -9.79 4.03 1.05
N PHE A 49 -9.39 5.04 0.29
CA PHE A 49 -8.17 4.98 -0.52
C PHE A 49 -6.98 5.50 0.30
N HIS A 50 -5.80 4.91 0.11
CA HIS A 50 -4.56 5.41 0.69
C HIS A 50 -3.46 5.29 -0.36
N SER A 51 -2.75 6.37 -0.70
CA SER A 51 -1.82 6.37 -1.84
C SER A 51 -0.74 5.27 -1.78
N LEU A 52 -0.31 4.88 -0.58
CA LEU A 52 0.69 3.81 -0.40
C LEU A 52 0.12 2.39 -0.25
N LEU A 53 -1.14 2.28 0.19
CA LEU A 53 -1.75 0.98 0.55
C LEU A 53 -2.87 0.59 -0.42
N ASN A 54 -3.19 1.47 -1.36
CA ASN A 54 -4.32 1.38 -2.28
C ASN A 54 -5.65 1.36 -1.49
N ARG A 55 -6.67 0.62 -1.97
CA ARG A 55 -7.93 0.43 -1.26
C ARG A 55 -7.71 -0.30 0.07
N CYS A 56 -8.09 0.36 1.15
CA CYS A 56 -8.03 -0.12 2.52
C CYS A 56 -9.43 -0.39 3.05
N LYS A 57 -9.58 -1.42 3.88
CA LYS A 57 -10.77 -1.72 4.65
C LYS A 57 -10.42 -1.91 6.12
N VAL A 58 -11.14 -1.24 7.02
CA VAL A 58 -10.96 -1.45 8.46
C VAL A 58 -11.60 -2.78 8.87
N VAL A 59 -10.77 -3.74 9.27
CA VAL A 59 -11.22 -5.08 9.69
C VAL A 59 -11.48 -5.13 11.19
N LYS A 60 -10.65 -4.44 11.97
CA LYS A 60 -10.74 -4.43 13.43
C LYS A 60 -10.22 -3.13 13.98
N ARG A 61 -10.87 -2.63 15.03
CA ARG A 61 -10.46 -1.49 15.84
C ARG A 61 -10.51 -1.91 17.30
N GLU A 62 -9.46 -1.64 18.04
CA GLU A 62 -9.36 -1.87 19.48
C GLU A 62 -8.96 -0.57 20.15
N GLU A 63 -9.71 -0.16 21.17
CA GLU A 63 -9.40 0.99 22.00
C GLU A 63 -9.07 0.47 23.40
N THR A 64 -7.85 0.73 23.87
CA THR A 64 -7.38 0.30 25.20
C THR A 64 -6.82 1.51 25.93
N GLY A 65 -7.67 2.18 26.70
CA GLY A 65 -7.33 3.44 27.38
C GLY A 65 -6.93 4.51 26.36
N ASP A 66 -5.68 4.97 26.43
CA ASP A 66 -5.13 5.98 25.50
C ASP A 66 -4.60 5.39 24.18
N ASN A 67 -4.52 4.06 24.06
CA ASN A 67 -3.98 3.40 22.87
C ASN A 67 -5.09 3.01 21.89
N THR A 68 -4.92 3.37 20.61
CA THR A 68 -5.82 2.94 19.54
C THR A 68 -5.08 2.02 18.57
N ILE A 69 -5.62 0.82 18.36
CA ILE A 69 -5.07 -0.16 17.42
C ILE A 69 -6.07 -0.40 16.30
N ILE A 70 -5.61 -0.28 15.05
CA ILE A 70 -6.43 -0.52 13.86
C ILE A 70 -5.78 -1.57 12.97
N TYR A 71 -6.59 -2.49 12.48
CA TYR A 71 -6.22 -3.51 11.51
C TYR A 71 -6.86 -3.20 10.17
N LEU A 72 -6.04 -2.98 9.15
CA LEU A 72 -6.47 -2.66 7.78
C LEU A 72 -6.23 -3.86 6.87
N SER A 73 -7.25 -4.29 6.12
CA SER A 73 -7.08 -5.16 4.96
C SER A 73 -6.81 -4.30 3.72
N THR A 74 -5.77 -4.66 2.98
CA THR A 74 -5.32 -3.99 1.76
C THR A 74 -5.11 -5.02 0.65
N LYS A 75 -4.83 -4.57 -0.58
CA LYS A 75 -4.46 -5.48 -1.69
C LYS A 75 -3.25 -6.37 -1.35
N SER A 76 -2.30 -5.86 -0.57
CA SER A 76 -1.03 -6.55 -0.26
C SER A 76 -1.07 -7.38 1.03
N GLY A 77 -2.15 -7.30 1.80
CA GLY A 77 -2.29 -8.02 3.07
C GLY A 77 -2.93 -7.20 4.19
N VAL A 78 -2.82 -7.70 5.42
CA VAL A 78 -3.36 -7.06 6.62
C VAL A 78 -2.27 -6.30 7.37
N TYR A 79 -2.50 -5.01 7.63
CA TYR A 79 -1.59 -4.13 8.34
C TYR A 79 -2.13 -3.77 9.72
N LYS A 80 -1.24 -3.61 10.70
CA LYS A 80 -1.56 -3.20 12.07
C LYS A 80 -0.99 -1.82 12.35
N PHE A 81 -1.86 -0.86 12.61
CA PHE A 81 -1.52 0.51 13.02
C PHE A 81 -1.77 0.69 14.51
N LYS A 82 -0.91 1.45 15.17
CA LYS A 82 -1.01 1.78 16.60
C LYS A 82 -0.79 3.28 16.78
N LYS A 83 -1.65 3.92 17.57
CA LYS A 83 -1.54 5.30 18.04
C LYS A 83 -1.50 5.29 19.55
#